data_AF-A0A1C5CSJ4-F1
#
_entry.id   AF-A0A1C5CSJ4-F1
#
_cell.length_a   1.000
_cell.length_b   1.000
_cell.length_c   1.000
_cell.angle_alpha   90.00
_cell.angle_beta   90.00
_cell.angle_gamma   90.00
#
_symmetry.space_group_name_H-M   'P 1'
#
loop_
_entity.id
_entity.type
_entity.pdbx_description
1 polymer ?
#
loop_
_entity_poly.entity_id
_entity_poly.type
_entity_poly.pdbx_seq_one_letter_code
_entity_poly.pdbx_strand_id
1 'polypeptide(L)'
;MMADIQEWFIAHKVRNFYSVSISGYHIAEAGANPISQLAFTLANGFTYVEAYLARGMDVDDFAPNLSFFFSNGMDPEYSVLGRVARRIWAVAMKRKYGANERSQKLKYHVQTSGRSLHAQEMDFNDIRTTLQALIAIYDNCNSLHTNAYDEAVTTPTEESVRRALAIQLIINREWGLAMNENPLQGSFIIDELTDLVEEAVLLEFERISERGGVLGAMETGYQRGRIQDESMLYEQRKHDGSLPIIGVNTFRNPHTEGAEPGAIELARATEQEKRSQLERVLDFQARHQQEAHTALNALKAAAVAGDNVFSVLMDAARVCTLQQITEAFFEVGGQYRRNV
;
A
#
# COMPACT_ATOMS: atom_id res chain seq x y z
N MET A 1 -1.82 -15.24 -13.29
CA MET A 1 -1.66 -15.35 -11.83
C MET A 1 -2.65 -14.53 -11.02
N MET A 2 -2.65 -13.18 -11.03
CA MET A 2 -3.59 -12.41 -10.17
C MET A 2 -5.07 -12.65 -10.51
N ALA A 3 -5.41 -12.81 -11.79
CA ALA A 3 -6.75 -13.26 -12.20
C ALA A 3 -7.03 -14.70 -11.76
N ASP A 4 -6.05 -15.59 -11.89
CA ASP A 4 -6.16 -17.00 -11.50
C ASP A 4 -6.50 -17.15 -10.00
N ILE A 5 -5.87 -16.34 -9.14
CA ILE A 5 -6.20 -16.29 -7.70
C ILE A 5 -7.67 -15.91 -7.50
N GLN A 6 -8.13 -14.83 -8.14
CA GLN A 6 -9.50 -14.36 -7.98
C GLN A 6 -10.52 -15.36 -8.54
N GLU A 7 -10.25 -15.96 -9.69
CA GLU A 7 -11.07 -17.03 -10.28
C GLU A 7 -11.21 -18.22 -9.32
N TRP A 8 -10.09 -18.65 -8.73
CA TRP A 8 -10.08 -19.74 -7.75
C TRP A 8 -10.89 -19.38 -6.50
N PHE A 9 -10.80 -18.14 -6.02
CA PHE A 9 -11.57 -17.64 -4.89
C PHE A 9 -13.08 -17.70 -5.17
N ILE A 10 -13.50 -17.30 -6.36
CA ILE A 10 -14.91 -17.35 -6.78
C ILE A 10 -15.38 -18.81 -6.82
N ALA A 11 -14.63 -19.68 -7.49
CA ALA A 11 -14.94 -21.10 -7.62
C ALA A 11 -15.07 -21.81 -6.25
N HIS A 12 -14.21 -21.44 -5.29
CA HIS A 12 -14.17 -22.02 -3.93
C HIS A 12 -14.94 -21.20 -2.89
N LYS A 13 -15.67 -20.16 -3.31
CA LYS A 13 -16.48 -19.28 -2.44
C LYS A 13 -15.68 -18.65 -1.28
N VAL A 14 -14.43 -18.27 -1.53
CA VAL A 14 -13.59 -17.54 -0.57
C VAL A 14 -14.03 -16.07 -0.54
N ARG A 15 -14.89 -15.74 0.43
CA ARG A 15 -15.56 -14.41 0.53
C ARG A 15 -15.01 -13.49 1.62
N ASN A 16 -14.11 -14.02 2.46
CA ASN A 16 -13.62 -13.34 3.66
C ASN A 16 -12.10 -13.09 3.61
N PHE A 17 -11.48 -13.27 2.43
CA PHE A 17 -10.08 -12.96 2.19
C PHE A 17 -10.01 -11.98 1.02
N TYR A 18 -9.31 -10.87 1.22
CA TYR A 18 -9.06 -9.89 0.15
C TYR A 18 -7.93 -10.42 -0.73
N SER A 19 -8.22 -10.72 -2.00
CA SER A 19 -7.24 -11.30 -2.94
C SER A 19 -6.18 -10.27 -3.35
N VAL A 20 -6.54 -8.98 -3.32
CA VAL A 20 -5.66 -7.86 -3.68
C VAL A 20 -5.89 -6.70 -2.73
N SER A 21 -4.79 -6.14 -2.21
CA SER A 21 -4.76 -4.82 -1.58
C SER A 21 -4.17 -3.81 -2.56
N ILE A 22 -5.01 -3.03 -3.21
CA ILE A 22 -4.64 -2.04 -4.22
C ILE A 22 -4.01 -0.85 -3.50
N SER A 23 -2.68 -0.72 -3.60
CA SER A 23 -1.91 0.13 -2.71
C SER A 23 -1.35 1.38 -3.38
N GLY A 24 -1.61 2.52 -2.76
CA GLY A 24 -0.95 3.81 -2.99
C GLY A 24 0.15 4.14 -1.99
N TYR A 25 0.21 3.45 -0.84
CA TYR A 25 1.22 3.72 0.20
C TYR A 25 2.63 3.81 -0.39
N HIS A 26 3.05 2.76 -1.11
CA HIS A 26 4.39 2.68 -1.73
C HIS A 26 4.61 3.75 -2.80
N ILE A 27 3.56 4.20 -3.49
CA ILE A 27 3.61 5.26 -4.51
C ILE A 27 3.93 6.60 -3.82
N ALA A 28 3.27 6.88 -2.69
CA ALA A 28 3.52 8.08 -1.90
C ALA A 28 4.88 8.07 -1.22
N GLU A 29 5.29 6.93 -0.65
CA GLU A 29 6.60 6.80 0.00
C GLU A 29 7.76 6.94 -1.01
N ALA A 30 7.55 6.55 -2.27
CA ALA A 30 8.51 6.81 -3.36
C ALA A 30 8.56 8.30 -3.79
N GLY A 31 7.51 9.04 -3.46
CA GLY A 31 7.52 10.50 -3.42
C GLY A 31 6.41 11.20 -4.19
N ALA A 32 5.36 10.48 -4.55
CA ALA A 32 4.16 11.09 -5.10
C ALA A 32 3.46 11.98 -4.07
N ASN A 33 2.89 13.07 -4.54
CA ASN A 33 1.95 13.89 -3.78
C ASN A 33 0.60 13.14 -3.57
N PRO A 34 -0.29 13.58 -2.66
CA PRO A 34 -1.55 12.91 -2.39
C PRO A 34 -2.47 12.74 -3.61
N ILE A 35 -2.48 13.68 -4.57
CA ILE A 35 -3.29 13.59 -5.78
C ILE A 35 -2.80 12.44 -6.67
N SER A 36 -1.49 12.42 -6.96
CA SER A 36 -0.86 11.37 -7.78
C SER A 36 -0.98 10.00 -7.10
N GLN A 37 -0.79 9.93 -5.77
CA GLN A 37 -1.06 8.71 -5.01
C GLN A 37 -2.49 8.20 -5.25
N LEU A 38 -3.48 9.04 -4.99
CA LEU A 38 -4.89 8.65 -5.06
C LEU A 38 -5.29 8.25 -6.48
N ALA A 39 -4.91 9.05 -7.47
CA ALA A 39 -5.22 8.80 -8.87
C ALA A 39 -4.57 7.50 -9.37
N PHE A 40 -3.27 7.29 -9.16
CA PHE A 40 -2.62 6.07 -9.62
C PHE A 40 -3.19 4.83 -8.94
N THR A 41 -3.53 4.92 -7.66
CA THR A 41 -4.11 3.80 -6.91
C THR A 41 -5.49 3.41 -7.44
N LEU A 42 -6.38 4.39 -7.62
CA LEU A 42 -7.72 4.12 -8.16
C LEU A 42 -7.66 3.66 -9.62
N ALA A 43 -6.78 4.23 -10.44
CA ALA A 43 -6.56 3.79 -11.82
C ALA A 43 -6.08 2.33 -11.88
N ASN A 44 -5.15 1.94 -11.01
CA ASN A 44 -4.72 0.55 -10.85
C ASN A 44 -5.89 -0.35 -10.42
N GLY A 45 -6.72 0.11 -9.49
CA GLY A 45 -7.92 -0.59 -9.05
C GLY A 45 -8.91 -0.84 -10.17
N PHE A 46 -9.24 0.19 -10.96
CA PHE A 46 -10.10 0.03 -12.13
C PHE A 46 -9.46 -0.86 -13.21
N THR A 47 -8.13 -0.86 -13.35
CA THR A 47 -7.42 -1.78 -14.25
C THR A 47 -7.62 -3.24 -13.83
N TYR A 48 -7.58 -3.55 -12.53
CA TYR A 48 -7.92 -4.89 -12.04
C TYR A 48 -9.37 -5.26 -12.33
N VAL A 49 -10.31 -4.32 -12.15
CA VAL A 49 -11.73 -4.52 -12.47
C VAL A 49 -11.90 -4.89 -13.95
N GLU A 50 -11.33 -4.09 -14.86
CA GLU A 50 -11.40 -4.37 -16.31
C GLU A 50 -10.71 -5.70 -16.66
N ALA A 51 -9.58 -6.02 -16.03
CA ALA A 51 -8.87 -7.28 -16.26
C ALA A 51 -9.67 -8.52 -15.82
N TYR A 52 -10.41 -8.43 -14.71
CA TYR A 52 -11.26 -9.53 -14.23
C TYR A 52 -12.56 -9.65 -15.03
N LEU A 53 -13.14 -8.52 -15.47
CA LEU A 53 -14.26 -8.53 -16.41
C LEU A 53 -13.88 -9.16 -17.75
N ALA A 54 -12.69 -8.84 -18.28
CA ALA A 54 -12.17 -9.45 -19.51
C ALA A 54 -11.93 -10.97 -19.39
N ARG A 55 -11.81 -11.48 -18.16
CA ARG A 55 -11.76 -12.92 -17.84
C ARG A 55 -13.15 -13.55 -17.65
N GLY A 56 -14.23 -12.80 -17.82
CA GLY A 56 -15.60 -13.28 -17.71
C GLY A 56 -16.13 -13.40 -16.28
N MET A 57 -15.46 -12.79 -15.29
CA MET A 57 -15.93 -12.77 -13.91
C MET A 57 -17.01 -11.70 -13.73
N ASP A 58 -18.06 -11.98 -12.98
CA ASP A 58 -19.05 -10.98 -12.60
C ASP A 58 -18.45 -9.98 -11.61
N VAL A 59 -18.73 -8.68 -11.79
CA VAL A 59 -18.19 -7.61 -10.93
C VAL A 59 -18.54 -7.83 -9.45
N ASP A 60 -19.72 -8.37 -9.16
CA ASP A 60 -20.19 -8.59 -7.79
C ASP A 60 -19.54 -9.80 -7.12
N ASP A 61 -18.88 -10.67 -7.89
CA ASP A 61 -18.16 -11.82 -7.36
C ASP A 61 -16.75 -11.46 -6.87
N PHE A 62 -16.15 -10.37 -7.37
CA PHE A 62 -14.79 -9.96 -6.99
C PHE A 62 -14.67 -8.58 -6.35
N ALA A 63 -15.50 -7.59 -6.70
CA ALA A 63 -15.37 -6.24 -6.17
C ALA A 63 -15.42 -6.18 -4.64
N PRO A 64 -16.27 -6.98 -3.93
CA PRO A 64 -16.25 -7.02 -2.47
C PRO A 64 -14.96 -7.58 -1.84
N ASN A 65 -14.12 -8.25 -2.63
CA ASN A 65 -12.83 -8.83 -2.24
C ASN A 65 -11.64 -7.92 -2.59
N LEU A 66 -11.89 -6.72 -3.11
CA LEU A 66 -10.86 -5.69 -3.29
C LEU A 66 -10.75 -4.86 -2.01
N SER A 67 -9.53 -4.71 -1.51
CA SER A 67 -9.19 -3.73 -0.48
C SER A 67 -8.23 -2.69 -1.04
N PHE A 68 -8.18 -1.53 -0.38
CA PHE A 68 -7.28 -0.43 -0.74
C PHE A 68 -6.32 -0.12 0.40
N PHE A 69 -5.17 0.46 0.07
CA PHE A 69 -4.17 0.84 1.06
C PHE A 69 -3.49 2.17 0.71
N PHE A 70 -3.69 3.19 1.54
CA PHE A 70 -3.16 4.55 1.34
C PHE A 70 -2.14 4.95 2.42
N SER A 71 -1.25 5.88 2.07
CA SER A 71 -0.41 6.65 3.00
C SER A 71 -1.15 7.94 3.40
N ASN A 72 -1.01 8.36 4.66
CA ASN A 72 -1.42 9.67 5.14
C ASN A 72 -0.21 10.51 5.55
N GLY A 73 0.03 11.62 4.85
CA GLY A 73 1.10 12.57 5.13
C GLY A 73 0.60 13.90 5.72
N MET A 74 1.38 14.96 5.53
CA MET A 74 1.14 16.28 6.13
C MET A 74 0.40 17.27 5.22
N ASP A 75 0.30 16.97 3.93
CA ASP A 75 -0.41 17.78 2.93
C ASP A 75 -1.93 17.83 3.21
N PRO A 76 -2.62 18.95 2.88
CA PRO A 76 -4.02 19.14 3.23
C PRO A 76 -4.96 18.08 2.64
N GLU A 77 -4.68 17.61 1.43
CA GLU A 77 -5.51 16.65 0.68
C GLU A 77 -5.68 15.31 1.42
N TYR A 78 -4.75 14.94 2.31
CA TYR A 78 -4.89 13.75 3.15
C TYR A 78 -6.11 13.80 4.08
N SER A 79 -6.65 14.99 4.36
CA SER A 79 -7.87 15.16 5.15
C SER A 79 -9.14 14.71 4.42
N VAL A 80 -9.08 14.54 3.08
CA VAL A 80 -10.21 14.16 2.23
C VAL A 80 -9.94 12.95 1.33
N LEU A 81 -8.72 12.41 1.33
CA LEU A 81 -8.31 11.34 0.42
C LEU A 81 -9.25 10.13 0.46
N GLY A 82 -9.62 9.67 1.66
CA GLY A 82 -10.50 8.51 1.85
C GLY A 82 -11.93 8.75 1.38
N ARG A 83 -12.53 9.91 1.69
CA ARG A 83 -13.88 10.26 1.20
C ARG A 83 -13.92 10.44 -0.31
N VAL A 84 -12.90 11.02 -0.93
CA VAL A 84 -12.81 11.11 -2.40
C VAL A 84 -12.69 9.72 -3.01
N ALA A 85 -11.81 8.86 -2.48
CA ALA A 85 -11.67 7.48 -2.94
C ALA A 85 -13.00 6.73 -2.90
N ARG A 86 -13.74 6.82 -1.78
CA ARG A 86 -15.06 6.20 -1.61
C ARG A 86 -16.08 6.75 -2.61
N ARG A 87 -16.14 8.07 -2.82
CA ARG A 87 -17.11 8.72 -3.70
C ARG A 87 -16.90 8.31 -5.17
N ILE A 88 -15.66 8.43 -5.67
CA ILE A 88 -15.29 8.02 -7.03
C ILE A 88 -15.63 6.54 -7.25
N TRP A 89 -15.19 5.66 -6.34
CA TRP A 89 -15.42 4.22 -6.47
C TRP A 89 -16.90 3.86 -6.47
N ALA A 90 -17.68 4.38 -5.51
CA ALA A 90 -19.10 4.08 -5.39
C ALA A 90 -19.88 4.51 -6.64
N VAL A 91 -19.59 5.71 -7.16
CA VAL A 91 -20.25 6.21 -8.39
C VAL A 91 -19.86 5.38 -9.60
N ALA A 92 -18.57 5.08 -9.79
CA ALA A 92 -18.11 4.26 -10.91
C ALA A 92 -18.70 2.85 -10.86
N MET A 93 -18.64 2.18 -9.71
CA MET A 93 -19.22 0.84 -9.52
C MET A 93 -20.71 0.81 -9.83
N LYS A 94 -21.46 1.82 -9.39
CA LYS A 94 -22.90 1.91 -9.63
C LYS A 94 -23.25 2.25 -11.08
N ARG A 95 -22.61 3.27 -11.65
CA ARG A 95 -23.03 3.89 -12.92
C ARG A 95 -22.36 3.29 -14.14
N LYS A 96 -21.08 2.92 -14.03
CA LYS A 96 -20.31 2.33 -15.13
C LYS A 96 -20.39 0.81 -15.12
N TYR A 97 -20.22 0.18 -13.96
CA TYR A 97 -20.15 -1.28 -13.86
C TYR A 97 -21.48 -1.96 -13.46
N GLY A 98 -22.50 -1.20 -13.06
CA GLY A 98 -23.81 -1.74 -12.67
C GLY A 98 -23.77 -2.63 -11.42
N ALA A 99 -22.73 -2.50 -10.59
CA ALA A 99 -22.47 -3.36 -9.46
C ALA A 99 -23.41 -3.08 -8.27
N ASN A 100 -23.61 -4.08 -7.41
CA ASN A 100 -24.49 -3.98 -6.25
C ASN A 100 -23.94 -3.03 -5.15
N GLU A 101 -24.76 -2.80 -4.12
CA GLU A 101 -24.42 -1.90 -3.00
C GLU A 101 -23.15 -2.32 -2.24
N ARG A 102 -22.88 -3.62 -2.13
CA ARG A 102 -21.68 -4.11 -1.45
C ARG A 102 -20.41 -3.81 -2.26
N SER A 103 -20.47 -3.95 -3.58
CA SER A 103 -19.38 -3.65 -4.51
C SER A 103 -19.05 -2.16 -4.58
N GLN A 104 -20.03 -1.30 -4.29
CA GLN A 104 -19.85 0.17 -4.21
C GLN A 104 -19.08 0.63 -2.97
N LYS A 105 -18.93 -0.21 -1.93
CA LYS A 105 -18.29 0.15 -0.66
C LYS A 105 -16.78 -0.09 -0.71
N LEU A 106 -16.02 0.93 -1.09
CA LEU A 106 -14.56 0.92 -1.01
C LEU A 106 -14.12 0.85 0.46
N LYS A 107 -13.34 -0.18 0.80
CA LYS A 107 -12.73 -0.34 2.12
C LYS A 107 -11.23 -0.13 2.01
N TYR A 108 -10.65 0.59 2.94
CA TYR A 108 -9.23 0.88 2.91
C TYR A 108 -8.55 0.82 4.27
N HIS A 109 -7.29 0.40 4.22
CA HIS A 109 -6.31 0.60 5.27
C HIS A 109 -5.54 1.90 5.03
N VAL A 110 -5.16 2.60 6.10
CA VAL A 110 -4.26 3.75 6.06
C VAL A 110 -3.05 3.46 6.92
N GLN A 111 -1.88 3.84 6.45
CA GLN A 111 -0.67 3.94 7.27
C GLN A 111 -0.19 5.38 7.27
N THR A 112 0.26 5.88 8.41
CA THR A 112 0.94 7.19 8.51
C THR A 112 2.19 7.20 7.63
N SER A 113 2.63 8.35 7.12
CA SER A 113 3.72 8.40 6.15
C SER A 113 5.09 8.22 6.82
N GLY A 114 5.82 7.17 6.43
CA GLY A 114 7.19 6.96 6.89
C GLY A 114 8.16 8.03 6.39
N ARG A 115 7.95 8.55 5.18
CA ARG A 115 8.74 9.63 4.57
C ARG A 115 8.65 10.95 5.36
N SER A 116 7.55 11.15 6.09
CA SER A 116 7.37 12.32 6.95
C SER A 116 8.15 12.24 8.26
N LEU A 117 8.67 11.05 8.61
CA LEU A 117 9.44 10.83 9.84
C LEU A 117 10.93 11.00 9.58
N HIS A 118 11.65 11.55 10.56
CA HIS A 118 13.05 11.95 10.39
C HIS A 118 13.95 11.38 11.47
N ALA A 119 15.20 11.10 11.10
CA ALA A 119 16.21 10.61 12.03
C ALA A 119 16.71 11.72 12.98
N GLN A 120 16.61 12.98 12.59
CA GLN A 120 16.85 14.13 13.46
C GLN A 120 15.62 14.37 14.33
N GLU A 121 15.83 14.63 15.63
CA GLU A 121 14.75 14.93 16.58
C GLU A 121 13.59 13.93 16.49
N MET A 122 13.90 12.63 16.59
CA MET A 122 12.93 11.55 16.39
C MET A 122 11.69 11.67 17.29
N ASP A 123 11.80 12.26 18.47
CA ASP A 123 10.63 12.50 19.34
C ASP A 123 9.56 13.39 18.69
N PHE A 124 9.92 14.23 17.71
CA PHE A 124 8.95 15.01 16.95
C PHE A 124 8.10 14.16 16.01
N ASN A 125 8.53 12.92 15.71
CA ASN A 125 7.79 12.01 14.83
C ASN A 125 6.44 11.60 15.43
N ASP A 126 6.34 11.41 16.75
CA ASP A 126 5.06 11.11 17.40
C ASP A 126 4.01 12.21 17.17
N ILE A 127 4.44 13.47 17.09
CA ILE A 127 3.55 14.61 16.82
C ILE A 127 3.00 14.51 15.39
N ARG A 128 3.88 14.23 14.41
CA ARG A 128 3.49 14.04 13.00
C ARG A 128 2.52 12.86 12.84
N THR A 129 2.88 11.71 13.41
CA THR A 129 2.05 10.50 13.40
C THR A 129 0.69 10.74 14.06
N THR A 130 0.63 11.50 15.16
CA THR A 130 -0.62 11.85 15.84
C THR A 130 -1.57 12.64 14.93
N LEU A 131 -1.06 13.65 14.22
CA LEU A 131 -1.87 14.46 13.31
C LEU A 131 -2.38 13.64 12.11
N GLN A 132 -1.52 12.79 11.55
CA GLN A 132 -1.86 11.90 10.43
C GLN A 132 -2.90 10.84 10.82
N ALA A 133 -2.76 10.28 12.03
CA ALA A 133 -3.72 9.34 12.60
C ALA A 133 -5.08 10.00 12.85
N LEU A 134 -5.09 11.25 13.34
CA LEU A 134 -6.31 11.99 13.64
C LEU A 134 -7.17 12.17 12.39
N ILE A 135 -6.57 12.65 11.29
CA ILE A 135 -7.30 12.84 10.03
C ILE A 135 -7.74 11.52 9.39
N ALA A 136 -6.98 10.42 9.58
CA ALA A 136 -7.39 9.10 9.12
C ALA A 136 -8.66 8.60 9.85
N ILE A 137 -8.74 8.84 11.17
CA ILE A 137 -9.89 8.48 12.01
C ILE A 137 -11.09 9.38 11.68
N TYR A 138 -10.88 10.70 11.57
CA TYR A 138 -11.94 11.64 11.21
C TYR A 138 -12.56 11.38 9.85
N ASP A 139 -11.76 10.89 8.89
CA ASP A 139 -12.26 10.48 7.58
C ASP A 139 -12.75 9.02 7.56
N ASN A 140 -12.96 8.41 8.73
CA ASN A 140 -13.58 7.10 8.92
C ASN A 140 -12.90 5.97 8.12
N CYS A 141 -11.58 5.83 8.28
CA CYS A 141 -10.82 4.71 7.73
C CYS A 141 -11.28 3.36 8.32
N ASN A 142 -11.12 2.26 7.56
CA ASN A 142 -11.53 0.94 8.06
C ASN A 142 -10.45 0.26 8.91
N SER A 143 -9.19 0.67 8.75
CA SER A 143 -8.04 0.14 9.46
C SER A 143 -6.91 1.16 9.42
N LEU A 144 -6.14 1.27 10.51
CA LEU A 144 -5.07 2.25 10.67
C LEU A 144 -3.80 1.62 11.23
N HIS A 145 -2.67 1.91 10.60
CA HIS A 145 -1.33 1.69 11.13
C HIS A 145 -0.71 3.05 11.49
N THR A 146 -0.18 3.15 12.71
CA THR A 146 0.57 4.30 13.20
C THR A 146 2.04 3.91 13.28
N ASN A 147 2.88 4.67 12.60
CA ASN A 147 4.32 4.42 12.59
C ASN A 147 4.93 4.81 13.93
N ALA A 148 6.05 4.17 14.25
CA ALA A 148 6.77 4.41 15.48
C ALA A 148 7.78 5.55 15.31
N TYR A 149 8.13 6.24 16.41
CA TYR A 149 8.96 7.44 16.35
C TYR A 149 10.37 7.20 15.79
N ASP A 150 10.87 5.97 15.89
CA ASP A 150 12.20 5.51 15.44
C ASP A 150 12.21 4.90 14.03
N GLU A 151 11.09 4.95 13.29
CA GLU A 151 10.95 4.31 11.96
C GLU A 151 11.99 4.78 10.93
N ALA A 152 12.46 6.02 11.05
CA ALA A 152 13.50 6.56 10.17
C ALA A 152 14.87 5.86 10.34
N VAL A 153 15.05 5.08 11.41
CA VAL A 153 16.33 4.43 11.76
C VAL A 153 16.23 2.91 11.83
N THR A 154 15.19 2.36 12.44
CA THR A 154 15.10 0.91 12.67
C THR A 154 13.67 0.39 12.68
N THR A 155 13.52 -0.93 12.66
CA THR A 155 12.23 -1.58 12.90
C THR A 155 11.84 -1.33 14.36
N PRO A 156 10.57 -0.99 14.64
CA PRO A 156 10.15 -0.57 15.98
C PRO A 156 10.51 -1.56 17.10
N THR A 157 11.07 -1.04 18.19
CA THR A 157 11.24 -1.78 19.46
C THR A 157 9.89 -1.98 20.16
N GLU A 158 9.83 -2.84 21.19
CA GLU A 158 8.59 -3.00 21.98
C GLU A 158 8.11 -1.67 22.60
N GLU A 159 9.04 -0.82 23.06
CA GLU A 159 8.72 0.49 23.62
C GLU A 159 8.17 1.43 22.53
N SER A 160 8.82 1.47 21.37
CA SER A 160 8.41 2.31 20.24
C SER A 160 7.03 1.91 19.70
N VAL A 161 6.75 0.60 19.59
CA VAL A 161 5.42 0.09 19.20
C VAL A 161 4.35 0.50 20.22
N ARG A 162 4.66 0.52 21.52
CA ARG A 162 3.69 0.95 22.55
C ARG A 162 3.33 2.44 22.38
N ARG A 163 4.29 3.31 22.08
CA ARG A 163 4.03 4.73 21.77
C ARG A 163 3.14 4.87 20.55
N ALA A 164 3.50 4.17 19.46
CA ALA A 164 2.72 4.18 18.22
C ALA A 164 1.28 3.70 18.41
N LEU A 165 1.06 2.63 19.20
CA LEU A 165 -0.27 2.12 19.52
C LEU A 165 -1.05 3.08 20.43
N ALA A 166 -0.37 3.71 21.38
CA ALA A 166 -1.00 4.67 22.30
C ALA A 166 -1.63 5.87 21.57
N ILE A 167 -1.05 6.31 20.44
CA ILE A 167 -1.64 7.37 19.60
C ILE A 167 -3.08 7.00 19.21
N GLN A 168 -3.30 5.81 18.67
CA GLN A 168 -4.65 5.37 18.28
C GLN A 168 -5.56 5.21 19.50
N LEU A 169 -5.04 4.71 20.62
CA LEU A 169 -5.83 4.54 21.85
C LEU A 169 -6.30 5.88 22.41
N ILE A 170 -5.41 6.88 22.48
CA ILE A 170 -5.74 8.22 22.97
C ILE A 170 -6.78 8.88 22.06
N ILE A 171 -6.59 8.84 20.73
CA ILE A 171 -7.57 9.44 19.80
C ILE A 171 -8.93 8.74 19.95
N ASN A 172 -8.96 7.40 20.00
CA ASN A 172 -10.22 6.67 20.03
C ASN A 172 -10.93 6.66 21.41
N ARG A 173 -10.21 6.92 22.51
CA ARG A 173 -10.75 6.75 23.88
C ARG A 173 -10.77 8.02 24.72
N GLU A 174 -9.88 8.97 24.46
CA GLU A 174 -9.73 10.18 25.27
C GLU A 174 -10.10 11.45 24.49
N TRP A 175 -9.82 11.49 23.19
CA TRP A 175 -10.06 12.68 22.37
C TRP A 175 -11.56 12.87 22.07
N GLY A 176 -12.16 13.86 22.73
CA GLY A 176 -13.62 14.03 22.77
C GLY A 176 -14.31 14.21 21.41
N LEU A 177 -13.66 14.85 20.42
CA LEU A 177 -14.31 15.05 19.10
C LEU A 177 -14.41 13.75 18.29
N ALA A 178 -13.59 12.74 18.57
CA ALA A 178 -13.68 11.42 17.94
C ALA A 178 -14.90 10.60 18.40
N MET A 179 -15.65 11.06 19.41
CA MET A 179 -16.95 10.48 19.77
C MET A 179 -18.03 10.75 18.70
N ASN A 180 -17.82 11.75 17.84
CA ASN A 180 -18.60 11.98 16.64
C ASN A 180 -17.92 11.24 15.47
N GLU A 181 -18.67 10.40 14.75
CA GLU A 181 -18.15 9.55 13.65
C GLU A 181 -18.17 10.24 12.27
N ASN A 182 -18.72 11.44 12.17
CA ASN A 182 -18.76 12.26 10.97
C ASN A 182 -18.38 13.74 11.21
N PRO A 183 -17.32 14.05 11.98
CA PRO A 183 -17.04 15.42 12.45
C PRO A 183 -16.64 16.38 11.33
N LEU A 184 -16.26 15.85 10.16
CA LEU A 184 -15.86 16.63 8.99
C LEU A 184 -17.05 17.07 8.12
N GLN A 185 -18.23 16.45 8.26
CA GLN A 185 -19.37 16.75 7.39
C GLN A 185 -19.94 18.15 7.66
N GLY A 186 -20.07 18.95 6.59
CA GLY A 186 -20.55 20.34 6.66
C GLY A 186 -19.44 21.37 6.91
N SER A 187 -18.18 20.94 6.97
CA SER A 187 -17.04 21.85 7.02
C SER A 187 -16.76 22.42 5.63
N PHE A 188 -16.82 23.75 5.48
CA PHE A 188 -16.61 24.42 4.18
C PHE A 188 -15.28 24.04 3.52
N ILE A 189 -14.18 24.01 4.29
CA ILE A 189 -12.86 23.67 3.74
C ILE A 189 -12.77 22.19 3.34
N ILE A 190 -13.44 21.29 4.08
CA ILE A 190 -13.44 19.86 3.75
C ILE A 190 -14.27 19.64 2.49
N ASP A 191 -15.46 20.22 2.40
CA ASP A 191 -16.34 20.04 1.24
C ASP A 191 -15.68 20.60 -0.03
N GLU A 192 -15.10 21.81 0.03
CA GLU A 192 -14.38 22.40 -1.11
C GLU A 192 -13.13 21.58 -1.48
N LEU A 193 -12.32 21.18 -0.50
CA LEU A 193 -11.13 20.37 -0.78
C LEU A 193 -11.49 18.99 -1.35
N THR A 194 -12.61 18.41 -0.93
CA THR A 194 -13.12 17.15 -1.48
C THR A 194 -13.41 17.28 -2.97
N ASP A 195 -14.09 18.35 -3.37
CA ASP A 195 -14.43 18.60 -4.78
C ASP A 195 -13.19 18.91 -5.62
N LEU A 196 -12.25 19.71 -5.09
CA LEU A 196 -10.97 20.00 -5.76
C LEU A 196 -10.12 18.75 -5.98
N VAL A 197 -9.99 17.90 -4.95
CA VAL A 197 -9.21 16.65 -5.03
C VAL A 197 -9.88 15.64 -5.97
N GLU A 198 -11.21 15.52 -5.93
CA GLU A 198 -11.93 14.65 -6.85
C GLU A 198 -11.70 15.05 -8.31
N GLU A 199 -11.88 16.33 -8.64
CA GLU A 199 -11.66 16.83 -10.00
C GLU A 199 -10.21 16.62 -10.45
N ALA A 200 -9.22 16.91 -9.58
CA ALA A 200 -7.81 16.71 -9.89
C ALA A 200 -7.47 15.24 -10.20
N VAL A 201 -8.09 14.30 -9.48
CA VAL A 201 -7.97 12.85 -9.74
C VAL A 201 -8.59 12.47 -11.08
N LEU A 202 -9.77 13.00 -11.42
CA LEU A 202 -10.43 12.72 -12.70
C LEU A 202 -9.60 13.23 -13.88
N LEU A 203 -9.02 14.43 -13.79
CA LEU A 203 -8.09 14.96 -14.79
C LEU A 203 -6.83 14.08 -14.93
N GLU A 204 -6.36 13.47 -13.84
CA GLU A 204 -5.24 12.52 -13.90
C GLU A 204 -5.67 11.20 -14.57
N PHE A 205 -6.91 10.74 -14.40
CA PHE A 205 -7.42 9.60 -15.15
C PHE A 205 -7.46 9.86 -16.66
N GLU A 206 -7.84 11.05 -17.09
CA GLU A 206 -7.82 11.42 -18.51
C GLU A 206 -6.40 11.34 -19.07
N ARG A 207 -5.41 11.91 -18.37
CA ARG A 207 -3.99 11.83 -18.75
C ARG A 207 -3.51 10.38 -18.89
N ILE A 208 -3.91 9.49 -17.98
CA ILE A 208 -3.57 8.06 -18.06
C ILE A 208 -4.30 7.40 -19.24
N SER A 209 -5.57 7.72 -19.45
CA SER A 209 -6.39 7.15 -20.54
C SER A 209 -5.83 7.51 -21.92
N GLU A 210 -5.41 8.76 -22.14
CA GLU A 210 -4.77 9.23 -23.38
C GLU A 210 -3.47 8.46 -23.71
N ARG A 211 -2.85 7.82 -22.71
CA ARG A 211 -1.63 7.01 -22.83
C ARG A 211 -1.91 5.52 -22.98
N GLY A 212 -3.14 5.12 -23.29
CA GLY A 212 -3.53 3.72 -23.42
C GLY A 212 -3.85 3.05 -22.08
N GLY A 213 -4.36 3.82 -21.11
CA GLY A 213 -4.66 3.34 -19.77
C GLY A 213 -3.41 3.08 -18.94
N VAL A 214 -3.57 2.40 -17.79
CA VAL A 214 -2.46 2.16 -16.85
C VAL A 214 -1.31 1.40 -17.49
N LEU A 215 -1.60 0.35 -18.27
CA LEU A 215 -0.57 -0.48 -18.89
C LEU A 215 0.22 0.30 -19.96
N GLY A 216 -0.45 1.05 -20.83
CA GLY A 216 0.24 1.89 -21.82
C GLY A 216 1.03 3.03 -21.17
N ALA A 217 0.50 3.64 -20.11
CA ALA A 217 1.24 4.62 -19.30
C ALA A 217 2.49 3.99 -18.65
N MET A 218 2.42 2.74 -18.19
CA MET A 218 3.57 2.01 -17.65
C MET A 218 4.63 1.71 -18.71
N GLU A 219 4.25 1.40 -19.95
CA GLU A 219 5.20 1.16 -21.05
C GLU A 219 6.05 2.40 -21.35
N THR A 220 5.45 3.59 -21.26
CA THR A 220 6.14 4.88 -21.44
C THR A 220 6.83 5.38 -20.17
N GLY A 221 6.67 4.69 -19.04
CA GLY A 221 7.21 5.10 -17.75
C GLY A 221 6.52 6.32 -17.11
N TYR A 222 5.34 6.72 -17.58
CA TYR A 222 4.64 7.94 -17.15
C TYR A 222 4.48 8.06 -15.63
N GLN A 223 3.89 7.05 -14.98
CA GLN A 223 3.67 7.09 -13.54
C GLN A 223 5.00 7.20 -12.79
N ARG A 224 6.02 6.42 -13.20
CA ARG A 224 7.35 6.45 -12.57
C ARG A 224 8.01 7.82 -12.72
N GLY A 225 8.01 8.39 -13.92
CA GLY A 225 8.59 9.71 -14.17
C GLY A 225 7.91 10.78 -13.31
N ARG A 226 6.57 10.77 -13.26
CA ARG A 226 5.81 11.73 -12.45
C ARG A 226 6.08 11.60 -10.94
N ILE A 227 6.21 10.38 -10.42
CA ILE A 227 6.62 10.13 -9.03
C ILE A 227 8.03 10.68 -8.77
N GLN A 228 8.96 10.47 -9.70
CA GLN A 228 10.34 10.96 -9.58
C GLN A 228 10.41 12.49 -9.60
N ASP A 229 9.68 13.14 -10.51
CA ASP A 229 9.61 14.60 -10.60
C ASP A 229 9.06 15.22 -9.31
N GLU A 230 7.97 14.66 -8.77
CA GLU A 230 7.36 15.11 -7.51
C GLU A 230 8.29 14.87 -6.31
N SER A 231 8.99 13.73 -6.30
CA SER A 231 9.97 13.40 -5.28
C SER A 231 11.16 14.37 -5.29
N MET A 232 11.69 14.70 -6.48
CA MET A 232 12.76 15.67 -6.65
C MET A 232 12.34 17.07 -6.21
N LEU A 233 11.12 17.50 -6.56
CA LEU A 233 10.58 18.78 -6.12
C LEU A 233 10.49 18.86 -4.60
N TYR A 234 10.00 17.81 -3.94
CA TYR A 234 9.95 17.74 -2.49
C TYR A 234 11.34 17.82 -1.85
N GLU A 235 12.30 17.01 -2.32
CA GLU A 235 13.66 17.02 -1.74
C GLU A 235 14.36 18.36 -1.99
N GLN A 236 14.17 18.97 -3.16
CA GLN A 236 14.69 20.31 -3.44
C GLN A 236 14.15 21.33 -2.42
N ARG A 237 12.82 21.36 -2.22
CA ARG A 237 12.19 22.29 -1.27
C ARG A 237 12.58 22.05 0.18
N LYS A 238 12.79 20.78 0.54
CA LYS A 238 13.29 20.39 1.86
C LYS A 238 14.74 20.85 2.06
N HIS A 239 15.60 20.71 1.06
CA HIS A 239 16.99 21.11 1.15
C HIS A 239 17.18 22.63 1.10
N ASP A 240 16.43 23.34 0.26
CA ASP A 240 16.52 24.80 0.15
C ASP A 240 15.77 25.56 1.25
N GLY A 241 14.93 24.87 2.03
CA GLY A 241 14.19 25.41 3.17
C GLY A 241 12.86 26.06 2.82
N SER A 242 12.46 26.08 1.55
CA SER A 242 11.15 26.58 1.13
C SER A 242 10.00 25.70 1.63
N LEU A 243 10.26 24.42 1.91
CA LEU A 243 9.38 23.55 2.69
C LEU A 243 9.96 23.41 4.11
N PRO A 244 9.36 24.04 5.13
CA PRO A 244 9.88 23.98 6.49
C PRO A 244 9.66 22.60 7.12
N ILE A 245 10.75 21.99 7.59
CA ILE A 245 10.76 20.74 8.31
C ILE A 245 11.43 20.95 9.67
N ILE A 246 10.58 20.99 10.71
CA ILE A 246 10.98 21.23 12.11
C ILE A 246 11.94 20.13 12.59
N GLY A 247 13.09 20.55 13.14
CA GLY A 247 14.16 19.64 13.58
C GLY A 247 15.12 19.21 12.47
N VAL A 248 14.86 19.57 11.21
CA VAL A 248 15.69 19.20 10.06
C VAL A 248 16.33 20.43 9.42
N ASN A 249 15.55 21.26 8.73
CA ASN A 249 16.07 22.46 8.03
C ASN A 249 15.77 23.77 8.78
N THR A 250 14.85 23.73 9.75
CA THR A 250 14.53 24.84 10.65
C THR A 250 14.27 24.32 12.06
N PHE A 251 14.41 25.17 13.08
CA PHE A 251 14.32 24.79 14.50
C PHE A 251 15.22 23.59 14.84
N ARG A 252 16.51 23.69 14.46
CA ARG A 252 17.51 22.65 14.73
C ARG A 252 17.96 22.71 16.18
N ASN A 253 18.29 21.56 16.76
CA ASN A 253 18.77 21.48 18.12
C ASN A 253 20.20 22.07 18.24
N PRO A 254 20.42 23.03 19.17
CA PRO A 254 21.70 23.71 19.31
C PRO A 254 22.81 22.82 19.90
N HIS A 255 22.46 21.63 20.42
CA HIS A 255 23.39 20.71 21.08
C HIS A 255 23.83 19.52 20.22
N THR A 256 23.36 19.42 18.97
CA THR A 256 23.68 18.27 18.10
C THR A 256 25.04 18.40 17.39
N GLU A 257 25.62 19.61 17.32
CA GLU A 257 26.95 19.80 16.75
C GLU A 257 28.02 19.22 17.69
N GLY A 258 28.53 18.02 17.35
CA GLY A 258 29.59 17.34 18.08
C GLY A 258 29.14 16.27 19.09
N ALA A 259 27.84 16.03 19.23
CA ALA A 259 27.33 14.92 20.03
C ALA A 259 27.41 13.61 19.24
N GLU A 260 27.93 12.54 19.85
CA GLU A 260 27.77 11.19 19.28
C GLU A 260 26.29 10.83 19.31
N PRO A 261 25.73 10.27 18.21
CA PRO A 261 24.38 9.74 18.23
C PRO A 261 24.26 8.74 19.38
N GLY A 262 23.23 8.89 20.22
CA GLY A 262 22.95 7.90 21.26
C GLY A 262 22.84 6.50 20.65
N ALA A 263 23.24 5.48 21.39
CA ALA A 263 23.12 4.09 20.94
C ALA A 263 21.63 3.74 20.77
N ILE A 264 21.16 3.68 19.52
CA ILE A 264 19.82 3.23 19.17
C ILE A 264 19.88 1.71 19.06
N GLU A 265 19.01 1.01 19.79
CA GLU A 265 18.88 -0.43 19.68
C GLU A 265 18.35 -0.77 18.29
N LEU A 266 19.08 -1.60 17.54
CA LEU A 266 18.70 -1.98 16.18
C LEU A 266 18.10 -3.39 16.20
N ALA A 267 16.86 -3.51 15.74
CA ALA A 267 16.24 -4.81 15.51
C ALA A 267 16.92 -5.50 14.31
N ARG A 268 17.68 -6.58 14.55
CA ARG A 268 18.38 -7.36 13.51
C ARG A 268 18.24 -8.86 13.78
N ALA A 269 18.13 -9.64 12.71
CA ALA A 269 18.14 -11.09 12.80
C ALA A 269 19.50 -11.62 13.30
N THR A 270 19.45 -12.54 14.25
CA THR A 270 20.60 -13.20 14.84
C THR A 270 21.20 -14.27 13.92
N GLU A 271 22.48 -14.61 14.13
CA GLU A 271 23.12 -15.71 13.38
C GLU A 271 22.46 -17.06 13.65
N GLN A 272 21.91 -17.26 14.84
CA GLN A 272 21.19 -18.49 15.19
C GLN A 272 19.88 -18.62 14.39
N GLU A 273 19.12 -17.54 14.24
CA GLU A 273 17.90 -17.53 13.41
C GLU A 273 18.21 -17.84 11.95
N LYS A 274 19.29 -17.25 11.40
CA LYS A 274 19.73 -17.55 10.03
C LYS A 274 20.07 -19.03 9.85
N ARG A 275 20.87 -19.60 10.77
CA ARG A 275 21.25 -21.02 10.73
C ARG A 275 20.01 -21.92 10.87
N SER A 276 19.12 -21.62 11.79
CA SER A 276 17.87 -22.35 11.98
C SER A 276 17.01 -22.35 10.72
N GLN A 277 16.89 -21.20 10.05
CA GLN A 277 16.13 -21.11 8.79
C GLN A 277 16.77 -21.96 7.67
N LEU A 278 18.10 -21.96 7.54
CA LEU A 278 18.80 -22.80 6.56
C LEU A 278 18.57 -24.28 6.83
N GLU A 279 18.72 -24.72 8.07
CA GLU A 279 18.49 -26.13 8.47
C GLU A 279 17.06 -26.57 8.15
N ARG A 280 16.06 -25.74 8.49
CA ARG A 280 14.64 -26.01 8.22
C ARG A 280 14.34 -26.11 6.72
N VAL A 281 14.93 -25.24 5.91
CA VAL A 281 14.74 -25.25 4.45
C VAL A 281 15.36 -26.50 3.84
N LEU A 282 16.59 -26.86 4.24
CA LEU A 282 17.27 -28.05 3.73
C LEU A 282 16.55 -29.34 4.13
N ASP A 283 16.09 -29.45 5.38
CA ASP A 283 15.27 -30.57 5.84
C ASP A 283 13.95 -30.68 5.05
N PHE A 284 13.25 -29.57 4.86
CA PHE A 284 12.00 -29.54 4.09
C PHE A 284 12.22 -30.02 2.65
N GLN A 285 13.28 -29.53 1.98
CA GLN A 285 13.63 -29.96 0.62
C GLN A 285 13.97 -31.45 0.56
N ALA A 286 14.71 -31.98 1.54
CA ALA A 286 15.07 -33.39 1.58
C ALA A 286 13.83 -34.29 1.79
N ARG A 287 12.93 -33.92 2.69
CA ARG A 287 11.69 -34.68 2.96
C ARG A 287 10.74 -34.75 1.78
N HIS A 288 10.66 -33.69 0.97
CA HIS A 288 9.70 -33.58 -0.12
C HIS A 288 10.32 -33.72 -1.51
N GLN A 289 11.58 -34.18 -1.63
CA GLN A 289 12.35 -34.13 -2.87
C GLN A 289 11.61 -34.71 -4.11
N GLN A 290 10.99 -35.88 -3.97
CA GLN A 290 10.30 -36.55 -5.09
C GLN A 290 8.96 -35.88 -5.44
N GLU A 291 8.18 -35.54 -4.42
CA GLU A 291 6.89 -34.85 -4.57
C GLU A 291 7.08 -33.46 -5.20
N ALA A 292 8.11 -32.74 -4.76
CA ALA A 292 8.46 -31.42 -5.26
C ALA A 292 8.75 -31.45 -6.77
N HIS A 293 9.50 -32.44 -7.27
CA HIS A 293 9.78 -32.55 -8.70
C HIS A 293 8.50 -32.68 -9.52
N THR A 294 7.57 -33.51 -9.06
CA THR A 294 6.27 -33.71 -9.73
C THR A 294 5.42 -32.44 -9.69
N ALA A 295 5.33 -31.79 -8.53
CA ALA A 295 4.56 -30.57 -8.35
C ALA A 295 5.09 -29.39 -9.17
N LEU A 296 6.42 -29.21 -9.24
CA LEU A 296 7.03 -28.15 -10.05
C LEU A 296 6.80 -28.37 -11.55
N ASN A 297 6.84 -29.61 -12.03
CA ASN A 297 6.54 -29.91 -13.43
C ASN A 297 5.06 -29.64 -13.76
N ALA A 298 4.14 -30.00 -12.86
CA ALA A 298 2.72 -29.67 -13.01
C ALA A 298 2.49 -28.15 -13.04
N LEU A 299 3.18 -27.40 -12.15
CA LEU A 299 3.10 -25.95 -12.10
C LEU A 299 3.57 -25.29 -13.40
N LYS A 300 4.69 -25.75 -13.95
CA LYS A 300 5.23 -25.30 -15.25
C LYS A 300 4.28 -25.63 -16.40
N ALA A 301 3.72 -26.85 -16.41
CA ALA A 301 2.78 -27.27 -17.43
C ALA A 301 1.50 -26.41 -17.42
N ALA A 302 0.92 -26.16 -16.25
CA ALA A 302 -0.26 -25.30 -16.10
C ALA A 302 0.00 -23.87 -16.59
N ALA A 303 1.17 -23.29 -16.26
CA ALA A 303 1.54 -21.95 -16.71
C ALA A 303 1.67 -21.84 -18.24
N VAL A 304 2.22 -22.87 -18.90
CA VAL A 304 2.36 -22.91 -20.37
C VAL A 304 1.03 -23.19 -21.07
N ALA A 305 0.18 -24.04 -20.48
CA ALA A 305 -1.13 -24.38 -21.04
C ALA A 305 -2.15 -23.23 -20.91
N GLY A 306 -1.87 -22.24 -20.05
CA GLY A 306 -2.81 -21.17 -19.74
C GLY A 306 -3.89 -21.58 -18.75
N ASP A 307 -3.68 -22.69 -18.02
CA ASP A 307 -4.55 -23.17 -16.95
C ASP A 307 -4.44 -22.25 -15.72
N ASN A 308 -5.37 -22.42 -14.77
CA ASN A 308 -5.33 -21.69 -13.51
C ASN A 308 -4.13 -22.12 -12.66
N VAL A 309 -3.07 -21.31 -12.68
CA VAL A 309 -1.80 -21.61 -12.00
C VAL A 309 -1.97 -21.66 -10.48
N PHE A 310 -2.86 -20.82 -9.93
CA PHE A 310 -3.07 -20.75 -8.48
C PHE A 310 -3.64 -22.05 -7.90
N SER A 311 -4.51 -22.73 -8.66
CA SER A 311 -5.04 -24.05 -8.27
C SER A 311 -3.93 -25.06 -8.03
N VAL A 312 -2.93 -25.11 -8.92
CA VAL A 312 -1.77 -26.02 -8.79
C VAL A 312 -0.83 -25.56 -7.68
N LEU A 313 -0.72 -24.25 -7.48
CA LEU A 313 0.09 -23.63 -6.44
C LEU A 313 -0.35 -24.05 -5.03
N MET A 314 -1.65 -24.28 -4.80
CA MET A 314 -2.19 -24.76 -3.52
C MET A 314 -1.61 -26.13 -3.10
N ASP A 315 -1.29 -26.98 -4.06
CA ASP A 315 -0.66 -28.28 -3.81
C ASP A 315 0.88 -28.16 -3.81
N ALA A 316 1.45 -27.40 -4.77
CA ALA A 316 2.89 -27.20 -4.84
C ALA A 316 3.47 -26.56 -3.57
N ALA A 317 2.75 -25.61 -2.96
CA ALA A 317 3.19 -24.96 -1.72
C ALA A 317 3.32 -25.91 -0.51
N ARG A 318 2.74 -27.12 -0.58
CA ARG A 318 2.86 -28.13 0.49
C ARG A 318 4.19 -28.89 0.45
N VAL A 319 4.84 -28.92 -0.71
CA VAL A 319 6.01 -29.77 -0.97
C VAL A 319 7.18 -29.03 -1.59
N CYS A 320 6.99 -27.79 -2.05
CA CYS A 320 8.01 -26.95 -2.65
C CYS A 320 8.30 -25.72 -1.80
N THR A 321 9.55 -25.29 -1.76
CA THR A 321 9.94 -24.02 -1.14
C THR A 321 9.58 -22.84 -2.04
N LEU A 322 9.55 -21.64 -1.46
CA LEU A 322 9.34 -20.39 -2.22
C LEU A 322 10.37 -20.21 -3.34
N GLN A 323 11.64 -20.56 -3.09
CA GLN A 323 12.69 -20.50 -4.10
C GLN A 323 12.40 -21.45 -5.27
N GLN A 324 12.09 -22.72 -4.98
CA GLN A 324 11.80 -23.72 -6.02
C GLN A 324 10.62 -23.31 -6.91
N ILE A 325 9.55 -22.79 -6.31
CA ILE A 325 8.39 -22.27 -7.04
C ILE A 325 8.77 -21.07 -7.92
N THR A 326 9.54 -20.13 -7.38
CA THR A 326 9.96 -18.91 -8.09
C THR A 326 10.85 -19.24 -9.29
N GLU A 327 11.83 -20.14 -9.11
CA GLU A 327 12.72 -20.60 -10.18
C GLU A 327 11.93 -21.30 -11.29
N ALA A 328 10.96 -22.16 -10.92
CA ALA A 328 10.08 -22.80 -11.89
C ALA A 328 9.27 -21.77 -12.71
N PHE A 329 8.80 -20.67 -12.10
CA PHE A 329 8.16 -19.59 -12.84
C PHE A 329 9.12 -18.80 -13.72
N PHE A 330 10.38 -18.60 -13.31
CA PHE A 330 11.37 -17.94 -14.16
C PHE A 330 11.68 -18.74 -15.43
N GLU A 331 11.66 -20.07 -15.36
CA GLU A 331 11.87 -20.94 -16.54
C GLU A 331 10.76 -20.78 -17.60
N VAL A 332 9.51 -20.57 -17.19
CA VAL A 332 8.35 -20.57 -18.11
C VAL A 332 7.75 -19.19 -18.39
N GLY A 333 7.85 -18.26 -17.43
CA GLY A 333 7.28 -16.92 -17.50
C GLY A 333 8.31 -15.80 -17.61
N GLY A 334 9.60 -16.12 -17.50
CA GLY A 334 10.69 -15.14 -17.52
C GLY A 334 10.82 -14.34 -16.22
N GLN A 335 11.76 -13.40 -16.23
CA GLN A 335 12.02 -12.48 -15.12
C GLN A 335 11.59 -11.07 -15.49
N TYR A 336 11.10 -10.32 -14.50
CA TYR A 336 10.82 -8.90 -14.68
C TYR A 336 12.10 -8.15 -15.12
N ARG A 337 12.01 -7.44 -16.24
CA ARG A 337 13.06 -6.55 -16.71
C ARG A 337 12.78 -5.14 -16.22
N ARG A 338 13.76 -4.53 -15.55
CA ARG A 338 13.69 -3.10 -15.23
C ARG A 338 13.73 -2.32 -16.53
N ASN A 339 12.59 -1.75 -16.92
CA ASN A 339 12.57 -0.68 -17.93
C ASN A 339 13.21 0.55 -17.27
N VAL A 340 14.11 1.25 -17.97
CA VAL A 340 14.78 2.46 -17.44
C VAL A 340 13.81 3.61 -17.55
#